data_AF-A0A3Q3EY17-F1
#
_entry.id   AF-A0A3Q3EY17-F1
#
_cell.length_a   1.000
_cell.length_b   1.000
_cell.length_c   1.000
_cell.angle_alpha   90.00
_cell.angle_beta   90.00
_cell.angle_gamma   90.00
#
_symmetry.space_group_name_H-M   'P 1'
#
loop_
_entity.id
_entity.type
_entity.pdbx_description
1 polymer ?
#
loop_
_entity_poly.entity_id
_entity_poly.type
_entity_poly.pdbx_seq_one_letter_code
_entity_poly.pdbx_strand_id
1 'polypeptide(L)'
;MVKPHWMFALDNLLRQAVQDALTVLLPELKIQLQSSFEVDDITSEEQCADPDTPVALFPDQLVAPADSQTTMSVNGFLPSDRPISPTDLALNSNCPLSEKLRDLRLETRRLLNQLNEKEREYQELLKNSVQRRQEQIDTLRKEAVAEDGGKAQQKSSNPEAKALVRWLKSVPVDQDTINKLLFHEFTLDCLLLIDSRDDLMYCGIRGGMLCRVWTAITAHRKKHLSTHDEDSEDSTL
;
A
#
# COMPACT_ATOMS: atom_id res chain seq x y z
N MET A 1 -9.53 11.83 20.76
CA MET A 1 -10.42 13.00 20.60
C MET A 1 -10.31 13.49 19.17
N VAL A 2 -11.38 13.37 18.36
CA VAL A 2 -11.44 13.92 17.00
C VAL A 2 -11.59 15.43 17.10
N LYS A 3 -10.75 16.21 16.39
CA LYS A 3 -10.78 17.68 16.46
C LYS A 3 -11.99 18.21 15.66
N PRO A 4 -12.69 19.25 16.15
CA PRO A 4 -13.97 19.70 15.58
C PRO A 4 -13.90 20.11 14.11
N HIS A 5 -12.76 20.61 13.61
CA HIS A 5 -12.59 20.98 12.20
C HIS A 5 -12.73 19.80 11.23
N TRP A 6 -12.37 18.57 11.62
CA TRP A 6 -12.56 17.40 10.76
C TRP A 6 -14.03 17.01 10.63
N MET A 7 -14.80 17.21 11.71
CA MET A 7 -16.25 16.98 11.69
C MET A 7 -16.95 17.97 10.74
N PHE A 8 -16.55 19.24 10.75
CA PHE A 8 -17.05 20.25 9.81
C PHE A 8 -16.59 19.99 8.37
N ALA A 9 -15.34 19.59 8.16
CA ALA A 9 -14.83 19.26 6.82
C ALA A 9 -15.56 18.06 6.19
N LEU A 10 -15.86 17.04 7.00
CA LEU A 10 -16.62 15.87 6.56
C LEU A 10 -18.08 16.23 6.21
N ASP A 11 -18.75 17.01 7.05
CA ASP A 11 -20.13 17.45 6.79
C ASP A 11 -20.21 18.30 5.50
N ASN A 12 -19.24 19.20 5.29
CA ASN A 12 -19.16 19.97 4.05
C ASN A 12 -18.90 19.10 2.81
N LEU A 13 -18.01 18.11 2.92
CA LEU A 13 -17.74 17.19 1.81
C LEU A 13 -18.97 16.35 1.48
N LEU A 14 -19.69 15.85 2.50
CA LEU A 14 -20.91 15.08 2.33
C LEU A 14 -22.01 15.91 1.66
N ARG A 15 -22.21 17.16 2.12
CA ARG A 15 -23.18 18.08 1.52
C ARG A 15 -22.85 18.38 0.06
N GLN A 16 -21.59 18.65 -0.25
CA GLN A 16 -21.17 18.92 -1.63
C GLN A 16 -21.36 17.69 -2.51
N ALA A 17 -20.96 16.50 -2.05
CA ALA A 17 -21.12 15.26 -2.79
C ALA A 17 -22.60 14.94 -3.07
N VAL A 18 -23.49 15.17 -2.10
CA VAL A 18 -24.94 14.97 -2.27
C VAL A 18 -25.51 15.98 -3.27
N GLN A 19 -25.09 17.24 -3.21
CA GLN A 19 -25.58 18.27 -4.12
C GLN A 19 -25.06 18.08 -5.55
N ASP A 20 -23.82 17.63 -5.71
CA ASP A 20 -23.24 17.27 -7.00
C ASP A 20 -23.94 16.02 -7.58
N ALA A 21 -24.19 15.01 -6.76
CA ALA A 21 -24.97 13.84 -7.18
C ALA A 21 -26.40 14.23 -7.60
N LEU A 22 -27.06 15.09 -6.83
CA LEU A 22 -28.40 15.58 -7.15
C LEU A 22 -28.42 16.33 -8.49
N THR A 23 -27.44 17.19 -8.75
CA THR A 23 -27.37 17.97 -10.00
C THR A 23 -27.10 17.12 -11.24
N VAL A 24 -26.35 16.02 -11.10
CA VAL A 24 -26.12 15.05 -12.19
C VAL A 24 -27.34 14.14 -12.40
N LEU A 25 -27.93 13.64 -11.31
CA LEU A 25 -28.98 12.63 -11.38
C LEU A 25 -30.37 13.22 -11.68
N LEU A 26 -30.69 14.45 -11.24
CA LEU A 26 -32.03 15.02 -11.46
C LEU A 26 -32.40 15.16 -12.95
N PRO A 27 -31.53 15.68 -13.83
CA PRO A 27 -31.83 15.76 -15.25
C PRO A 27 -32.05 14.38 -15.89
N GLU A 28 -31.22 13.40 -15.55
CA GLU A 28 -31.34 12.02 -16.07
C GLU A 28 -32.61 11.33 -15.56
N LEU A 29 -32.92 11.45 -14.27
CA LEU A 29 -34.15 10.92 -13.67
C LEU A 29 -35.39 11.61 -14.22
N LYS A 30 -35.34 12.93 -14.47
CA LYS A 30 -36.45 13.67 -15.10
C LYS A 30 -36.68 13.20 -16.53
N ILE A 31 -35.63 12.99 -17.32
CA ILE A 31 -35.74 12.47 -18.69
C ILE A 31 -36.28 11.04 -18.67
N GLN A 32 -35.82 10.18 -17.76
CA GLN A 32 -36.34 8.81 -17.63
C GLN A 32 -37.82 8.79 -17.23
N LEU A 33 -38.23 9.66 -16.31
CA LEU A 33 -39.63 9.77 -15.89
C LEU A 33 -40.52 10.36 -17.01
N GLN A 34 -40.07 11.40 -17.72
CA GLN A 34 -40.81 11.93 -18.87
C GLN A 34 -40.86 10.92 -20.03
N SER A 35 -39.77 10.22 -20.32
CA SER A 35 -39.72 9.16 -21.32
C SER A 35 -40.57 7.95 -20.95
N SER A 36 -40.78 7.69 -19.66
CA SER A 36 -41.70 6.64 -19.19
C SER A 36 -43.18 7.03 -19.30
N PHE A 37 -43.48 8.33 -19.46
CA PHE A 37 -44.85 8.85 -19.60
C PHE A 37 -45.23 9.18 -21.06
N GLU A 38 -44.31 9.11 -22.02
CA GLU A 38 -44.63 9.19 -23.46
C GLU A 38 -44.87 7.80 -24.05
N VAL A 39 -45.86 7.08 -23.51
CA VAL A 39 -46.56 6.01 -24.24
C VAL A 39 -48.02 5.98 -23.80
N ASP A 40 -48.72 7.11 -23.96
CA ASP A 40 -50.03 7.07 -24.60
C ASP A 40 -50.47 8.49 -24.99
N ASP A 41 -50.91 8.55 -26.23
CA ASP A 41 -51.81 9.54 -26.83
C ASP A 41 -51.22 10.82 -27.44
N ILE A 42 -51.00 10.75 -28.76
CA ILE A 42 -51.09 11.91 -29.65
C ILE A 42 -52.38 11.73 -30.47
N THR A 43 -53.26 12.74 -30.41
CA THR A 43 -54.42 13.12 -31.28
C THR A 43 -55.75 13.14 -30.49
N SER A 44 -56.51 14.22 -30.29
CA SER A 44 -56.72 15.46 -31.06
C SER A 44 -57.46 16.54 -30.23
N GLU A 45 -57.24 17.79 -30.64
CA GLU A 45 -58.03 19.05 -30.63
C GLU A 45 -59.34 19.20 -29.81
N GLU A 46 -59.45 20.38 -29.17
CA GLU A 46 -60.63 21.16 -28.68
C GLU A 46 -61.51 20.67 -27.48
N GLN A 47 -61.30 21.34 -26.33
CA GLN A 47 -62.27 21.96 -25.39
C GLN A 47 -63.30 21.15 -24.55
N CYS A 48 -63.20 21.39 -23.23
CA CYS A 48 -64.23 21.50 -22.15
C CYS A 48 -64.63 20.31 -21.24
N ALA A 49 -64.37 20.53 -19.93
CA ALA A 49 -65.17 20.25 -18.72
C ALA A 49 -65.26 18.84 -18.06
N ASP A 50 -64.79 18.82 -16.79
CA ASP A 50 -65.23 18.12 -15.55
C ASP A 50 -65.06 16.57 -15.35
N PRO A 51 -64.87 16.10 -14.10
CA PRO A 51 -64.19 14.84 -13.76
C PRO A 51 -65.13 13.71 -13.31
N ASP A 52 -64.71 12.45 -13.42
CA ASP A 52 -64.84 11.44 -12.33
C ASP A 52 -64.20 10.08 -12.69
N THR A 53 -63.28 9.64 -11.81
CA THR A 53 -63.02 8.29 -11.27
C THR A 53 -62.71 7.07 -12.21
N PRO A 54 -61.72 6.20 -11.87
CA PRO A 54 -60.91 5.40 -12.81
C PRO A 54 -61.22 3.88 -12.78
N VAL A 55 -60.56 3.07 -13.65
CA VAL A 55 -60.22 1.61 -13.58
C VAL A 55 -59.93 1.12 -15.02
N ALA A 56 -59.08 0.16 -15.37
CA ALA A 56 -57.88 -0.50 -14.86
C ALA A 56 -57.44 -1.51 -15.95
N LEU A 57 -56.12 -1.63 -16.18
CA LEU A 57 -55.33 -2.86 -16.39
C LEU A 57 -55.73 -3.89 -17.50
N PHE A 58 -54.87 -3.99 -18.55
CA PHE A 58 -54.03 -5.15 -18.97
C PHE A 58 -54.42 -6.61 -18.60
N PRO A 59 -53.77 -7.68 -19.14
CA PRO A 59 -53.20 -7.99 -20.47
C PRO A 59 -53.38 -9.49 -20.92
N ASP A 60 -52.79 -9.83 -22.07
CA ASP A 60 -51.83 -10.95 -22.29
C ASP A 60 -52.17 -12.27 -23.05
N GLN A 61 -51.27 -12.51 -24.02
CA GLN A 61 -50.59 -13.75 -24.51
C GLN A 61 -51.40 -15.04 -24.82
N LEU A 62 -51.43 -15.53 -26.08
CA LEU A 62 -50.39 -16.19 -26.92
C LEU A 62 -50.11 -17.67 -26.54
N VAL A 63 -50.20 -18.60 -27.51
CA VAL A 63 -49.30 -19.76 -27.79
C VAL A 63 -49.91 -20.69 -28.89
N ALA A 64 -49.04 -21.17 -29.80
CA ALA A 64 -49.25 -22.00 -31.02
C ALA A 64 -49.24 -23.54 -30.73
N PRO A 65 -49.01 -24.57 -31.63
CA PRO A 65 -48.35 -24.60 -32.97
C PRO A 65 -48.77 -25.67 -34.05
N ALA A 66 -48.12 -25.55 -35.24
CA ALA A 66 -47.64 -26.54 -36.25
C ALA A 66 -48.59 -27.36 -37.19
N ASP A 67 -48.36 -27.31 -38.53
CA ASP A 67 -47.81 -28.44 -39.33
C ASP A 67 -47.52 -28.19 -40.86
N SER A 68 -46.50 -28.90 -41.37
CA SER A 68 -46.29 -29.47 -42.74
C SER A 68 -45.91 -28.68 -44.04
N GLN A 69 -44.66 -28.93 -44.48
CA GLN A 69 -44.20 -29.44 -45.82
C GLN A 69 -43.84 -28.52 -47.04
N THR A 70 -42.57 -28.71 -47.51
CA THR A 70 -42.10 -28.87 -48.93
C THR A 70 -41.33 -27.73 -49.67
N THR A 71 -39.99 -27.93 -49.73
CA THR A 71 -38.98 -27.65 -50.78
C THR A 71 -38.87 -26.27 -51.45
N MET A 72 -37.70 -25.64 -51.35
CA MET A 72 -36.73 -25.44 -52.46
C MET A 72 -35.35 -25.03 -51.92
N SER A 73 -34.33 -25.57 -52.58
CA SER A 73 -32.90 -25.49 -52.31
C SER A 73 -32.30 -24.10 -52.56
N VAL A 74 -31.39 -23.61 -51.70
CA VAL A 74 -30.07 -23.01 -52.05
C VAL A 74 -29.20 -22.88 -50.78
N ASN A 75 -28.04 -23.53 -50.83
CA ASN A 75 -26.77 -23.33 -50.12
C ASN A 75 -26.75 -23.18 -48.59
N GLY A 76 -26.16 -24.21 -47.96
CA GLY A 76 -25.81 -24.20 -46.54
C GLY A 76 -24.57 -23.41 -46.20
N PHE A 77 -24.57 -22.89 -44.97
CA PHE A 77 -23.43 -22.86 -44.05
C PHE A 77 -24.01 -23.02 -42.63
N LEU A 78 -23.42 -23.93 -41.84
CA LEU A 78 -23.81 -24.23 -40.47
C LEU A 78 -23.76 -22.97 -39.56
N PRO A 79 -24.65 -22.86 -38.55
CA PRO A 79 -24.43 -21.96 -37.43
C PRO A 79 -23.41 -22.63 -36.49
N SER A 80 -22.18 -22.12 -36.49
CA SER A 80 -21.18 -22.47 -35.49
C SER A 80 -21.47 -21.67 -34.23
N ASP A 81 -21.78 -22.37 -33.14
CA ASP A 81 -21.92 -21.85 -31.80
C ASP A 81 -20.72 -20.99 -31.39
N ARG A 82 -20.96 -19.68 -31.24
CA ARG A 82 -20.14 -18.83 -30.37
C ARG A 82 -20.99 -17.69 -29.82
N PRO A 83 -20.99 -17.43 -28.50
CA PRO A 83 -21.77 -16.34 -27.92
C PRO A 83 -21.23 -15.00 -28.43
N ILE A 84 -21.98 -14.37 -29.33
CA ILE A 84 -21.73 -13.02 -29.81
C ILE A 84 -22.10 -12.08 -28.66
N SER A 85 -21.13 -11.32 -28.14
CA SER A 85 -21.40 -10.35 -27.07
C SER A 85 -22.44 -9.32 -27.57
N PRO A 86 -23.42 -8.92 -26.74
CA PRO A 86 -24.53 -8.07 -27.15
C PRO A 86 -24.15 -6.61 -27.47
N THR A 87 -22.85 -6.27 -27.50
CA THR A 87 -22.38 -4.88 -27.60
C THR A 87 -22.10 -4.39 -29.01
N ASP A 88 -21.98 -5.29 -30.00
CA ASP A 88 -21.57 -4.95 -31.37
C ASP A 88 -22.71 -4.92 -32.41
N LEU A 89 -23.95 -5.20 -32.02
CA LEU A 89 -25.06 -5.35 -32.98
C LEU A 89 -25.87 -4.09 -33.30
N ALA A 90 -25.56 -2.89 -32.77
CA ALA A 90 -26.42 -1.72 -32.99
C ALA A 90 -25.71 -0.36 -33.08
N LEU A 91 -24.54 -0.27 -33.70
CA LEU A 91 -23.95 1.04 -34.07
C LEU A 91 -23.62 1.10 -35.57
N ASN A 92 -24.45 0.51 -36.43
CA ASN A 92 -24.38 0.75 -37.87
C ASN A 92 -25.17 2.01 -38.26
N SER A 93 -24.84 3.13 -37.65
CA SER A 93 -25.36 4.44 -38.03
C SER A 93 -24.17 5.38 -38.10
N ASN A 94 -23.85 5.81 -39.33
CA ASN A 94 -22.78 6.75 -39.66
C ASN A 94 -23.11 8.15 -39.11
N CYS A 95 -23.10 8.28 -37.79
CA CYS A 95 -23.30 9.50 -37.05
C CYS A 95 -21.95 9.91 -36.43
N PRO A 96 -21.56 11.19 -36.46
CA PRO A 96 -20.28 11.64 -35.89
C PRO A 96 -20.08 11.26 -34.41
N LEU A 97 -21.17 11.08 -33.65
CA LEU A 97 -21.12 10.63 -32.27
C LEU A 97 -20.67 9.16 -32.13
N SER A 98 -21.12 8.27 -33.03
CA SER A 98 -20.77 6.84 -32.97
C SER A 98 -19.29 6.62 -33.33
N GLU A 99 -18.76 7.42 -34.26
CA GLU A 99 -17.33 7.46 -34.58
C GLU A 99 -16.50 7.92 -33.37
N LYS A 100 -16.90 9.00 -32.70
CA LYS A 100 -16.18 9.47 -31.50
C LYS A 100 -16.17 8.44 -30.38
N LEU A 101 -17.27 7.72 -30.19
CA LEU A 101 -17.40 6.66 -29.19
C LEU A 101 -16.50 5.47 -29.53
N ARG A 102 -16.41 5.10 -30.82
CA ARG A 102 -15.47 4.08 -31.31
C ARG A 102 -14.02 4.48 -31.06
N ASP A 103 -13.65 5.73 -31.35
CA ASP A 103 -12.30 6.24 -31.11
C ASP A 103 -11.94 6.21 -29.63
N LEU A 104 -12.85 6.66 -28.75
CA LEU A 104 -12.65 6.59 -27.31
C LEU A 104 -12.50 5.15 -26.81
N ARG A 105 -13.27 4.20 -27.35
CA ARG A 105 -13.12 2.77 -27.02
C ARG A 105 -11.76 2.22 -27.48
N LEU A 106 -11.31 2.59 -28.67
CA LEU A 106 -10.00 2.18 -29.17
C LEU A 106 -8.88 2.75 -28.28
N GLU A 107 -8.99 4.03 -27.93
CA GLU A 107 -8.04 4.72 -27.08
C GLU A 107 -8.01 4.13 -25.66
N THR A 108 -9.17 3.81 -25.09
CA THR A 108 -9.28 3.14 -23.78
C THR A 108 -8.57 1.79 -23.81
N ARG A 109 -8.78 0.99 -24.87
CA ARG A 109 -8.08 -0.30 -25.03
C ARG A 109 -6.57 -0.10 -25.18
N ARG A 110 -6.14 0.91 -25.94
CA ARG A 110 -4.72 1.27 -26.12
C ARG A 110 -4.08 1.61 -24.77
N LEU A 111 -4.72 2.47 -23.98
CA LEU A 111 -4.23 2.88 -22.66
C LEU A 111 -4.20 1.72 -21.66
N LEU A 112 -5.23 0.87 -21.64
CA LEU A 112 -5.25 -0.34 -20.80
C LEU A 112 -4.11 -1.28 -21.14
N ASN A 113 -3.82 -1.48 -22.43
CA ASN A 113 -2.68 -2.30 -22.85
C ASN A 113 -1.35 -1.69 -22.41
N GLN A 114 -1.18 -0.37 -22.55
CA GLN A 114 0.03 0.31 -22.08
C GLN A 114 0.21 0.23 -20.57
N LEU A 115 -0.87 0.39 -19.81
CA LEU A 115 -0.83 0.26 -18.35
C LEU A 115 -0.43 -1.16 -17.94
N ASN A 116 -1.01 -2.18 -18.56
CA ASN A 116 -0.71 -3.59 -18.28
C ASN A 116 0.74 -3.94 -18.65
N GLU A 117 1.28 -3.39 -19.75
CA GLU A 117 2.70 -3.54 -20.08
C GLU A 117 3.60 -2.90 -19.01
N LYS A 118 3.28 -1.68 -18.58
CA LYS A 118 4.05 -1.00 -17.52
C LYS A 118 3.97 -1.72 -16.18
N GLU A 119 2.82 -2.30 -15.86
CA GLU A 119 2.66 -3.15 -14.68
C GLU A 119 3.56 -4.38 -14.75
N ARG A 120 3.61 -5.08 -15.89
CA ARG A 120 4.51 -6.22 -16.10
C ARG A 120 5.98 -5.84 -15.95
N GLU A 121 6.41 -4.77 -16.63
CA GLU A 121 7.78 -4.27 -16.54
C GLU A 121 8.17 -3.96 -15.08
N TYR A 122 7.28 -3.32 -14.33
CA TYR A 122 7.52 -2.99 -12.92
C TYR A 122 7.59 -4.25 -12.04
N GLN A 123 6.66 -5.18 -12.22
CA GLN A 123 6.66 -6.45 -11.48
C GLN A 123 7.94 -7.24 -11.75
N GLU A 124 8.42 -7.28 -12.99
CA GLU A 124 9.68 -7.93 -13.36
C GLU A 124 10.88 -7.24 -12.71
N LEU A 125 10.95 -5.90 -12.77
CA LEU A 125 12.01 -5.14 -12.13
C LEU A 125 12.05 -5.36 -10.61
N LEU A 126 10.89 -5.42 -9.96
CA LEU A 126 10.78 -5.68 -8.53
C LEU A 126 11.28 -7.09 -8.19
N LYS A 127 10.84 -8.11 -8.94
CA LYS A 127 11.32 -9.49 -8.77
C LYS A 127 12.83 -9.58 -8.93
N ASN A 128 13.38 -8.97 -9.97
CA ASN A 128 14.83 -8.94 -10.21
C ASN A 128 15.60 -8.21 -9.10
N SER A 129 15.05 -7.11 -8.57
CA SER A 129 15.66 -6.36 -7.45
C SER A 129 15.68 -7.18 -6.16
N VAL A 130 14.56 -7.84 -5.83
CA VAL A 130 14.47 -8.72 -4.66
C VAL A 130 15.40 -9.91 -4.82
N GLN A 131 15.44 -10.55 -5.99
CA GLN A 131 16.33 -11.67 -6.26
C GLN A 131 17.81 -11.26 -6.10
N ARG A 132 18.22 -10.12 -6.67
CA ARG A 132 19.59 -9.61 -6.54
C ARG A 132 19.97 -9.35 -5.09
N ARG A 133 19.06 -8.77 -4.29
CA ARG A 133 19.25 -8.57 -2.85
C ARG A 133 19.40 -9.92 -2.13
N GLN A 134 18.58 -10.91 -2.50
CA GLN A 134 18.62 -12.25 -1.91
C GLN A 134 19.95 -12.95 -2.21
N GLU A 135 20.44 -12.88 -3.44
CA GLU A 135 21.75 -13.42 -3.84
C GLU A 135 22.91 -12.76 -3.07
N GLN A 136 22.84 -11.44 -2.82
CA GLN A 136 23.81 -10.74 -1.99
C GLN A 136 23.77 -11.23 -0.53
N ILE A 137 22.57 -11.40 0.04
CA ILE A 137 22.40 -11.93 1.39
C ILE A 137 22.97 -13.35 1.48
N ASP A 138 22.70 -14.20 0.49
CA ASP A 138 23.16 -15.59 0.50
C ASP A 138 24.68 -15.69 0.31
N THR A 139 25.27 -14.79 -0.47
CA THR A 139 26.73 -14.64 -0.58
C THR A 139 27.35 -14.26 0.76
N LEU A 140 26.82 -13.22 1.42
CA LEU A 140 27.30 -12.78 2.73
C LEU A 140 27.11 -13.86 3.81
N ARG A 141 26.00 -14.61 3.77
CA ARG A 141 25.78 -15.76 4.68
C ARG A 141 26.80 -16.86 4.45
N LYS A 142 27.10 -17.19 3.19
CA LYS A 142 28.12 -18.19 2.84
C LYS A 142 29.51 -17.76 3.29
N GLU A 143 29.87 -16.49 3.08
CA GLU A 143 31.11 -15.90 3.58
C GLU A 143 31.18 -15.93 5.10
N ALA A 144 30.10 -15.56 5.80
CA ALA A 144 30.04 -15.61 7.26
C ALA A 144 30.23 -17.04 7.80
N VAL A 145 29.64 -18.06 7.15
CA VAL A 145 29.83 -19.47 7.54
C VAL A 145 31.26 -19.96 7.25
N ALA A 146 31.85 -19.55 6.13
CA ALA A 146 33.24 -19.90 5.80
C ALA A 146 34.24 -19.24 6.77
N GLU A 147 33.93 -18.03 7.23
CA GLU A 147 34.72 -17.28 8.20
C GLU A 147 34.53 -17.77 9.64
N ASP A 148 33.33 -18.25 10.02
CA ASP A 148 33.06 -18.80 11.35
C ASP A 148 33.86 -20.09 11.62
N GLY A 149 34.11 -20.90 10.57
CA GLY A 149 34.97 -22.09 10.66
C GLY A 149 36.46 -21.79 10.93
N GLY A 150 36.94 -20.57 10.65
CA GLY A 150 38.34 -20.15 10.86
C GLY A 150 38.53 -19.10 11.97
N LYS A 151 37.52 -18.26 12.24
CA LYS A 151 37.60 -17.11 13.18
C LYS A 151 37.16 -17.42 14.60
N ALA A 152 36.46 -18.53 14.84
CA ALA A 152 36.09 -18.95 16.21
C ALA A 152 37.32 -19.12 17.13
N GLN A 153 38.50 -19.43 16.58
CA GLN A 153 39.73 -19.57 17.37
C GLN A 153 40.46 -18.23 17.61
N GLN A 154 40.37 -17.26 16.67
CA GLN A 154 41.08 -15.97 16.78
C GLN A 154 40.36 -14.92 17.64
N LYS A 155 39.02 -14.99 17.78
CA LYS A 155 38.25 -14.04 18.63
C LYS A 155 38.48 -14.23 20.14
N SER A 156 39.12 -15.33 20.55
CA SER A 156 39.47 -15.66 21.94
C SER A 156 40.58 -14.78 22.56
N SER A 157 41.26 -13.98 21.75
CA SER A 157 42.51 -13.32 22.16
C SER A 157 42.61 -11.84 21.80
N ASN A 158 41.50 -11.13 21.58
CA ASN A 158 41.59 -9.66 21.54
C ASN A 158 41.91 -9.15 22.97
N PRO A 159 43.09 -8.52 23.20
CA PRO A 159 43.47 -8.00 24.52
C PRO A 159 42.51 -6.92 25.03
N GLU A 160 41.91 -6.12 24.13
CA GLU A 160 40.96 -5.06 24.48
C GLU A 160 39.63 -5.63 24.98
N ALA A 161 39.12 -6.68 24.32
CA ALA A 161 37.93 -7.39 24.78
C ALA A 161 38.15 -7.99 26.18
N LYS A 162 39.35 -8.54 26.46
CA LYS A 162 39.71 -9.06 27.79
C LYS A 162 39.80 -7.94 28.83
N ALA A 163 40.28 -6.75 28.46
CA ALA A 163 40.33 -5.58 29.34
C ALA A 163 38.92 -5.08 29.67
N LEU A 164 38.06 -4.96 28.66
CA LEU A 164 36.66 -4.58 28.84
C LEU A 164 35.92 -5.55 29.75
N VAL A 165 36.07 -6.87 29.53
CA VAL A 165 35.43 -7.88 30.39
C VAL A 165 35.91 -7.77 31.84
N ARG A 166 37.21 -7.57 32.06
CA ARG A 166 37.75 -7.38 33.42
C ARG A 166 37.15 -6.16 34.10
N TRP A 167 37.04 -5.04 33.39
CA TRP A 167 36.42 -3.83 33.92
C TRP A 167 34.93 -4.03 34.18
N LEU A 168 34.18 -4.57 33.22
CA LEU A 168 32.74 -4.81 33.40
C LEU A 168 32.42 -5.79 34.52
N LYS A 169 33.28 -6.78 34.78
CA LYS A 169 33.15 -7.68 35.95
C LYS A 169 33.31 -6.97 37.29
N SER A 170 34.00 -5.83 37.32
CA SER A 170 34.09 -4.98 38.52
C SER A 170 32.85 -4.10 38.71
N VAL A 171 32.04 -3.93 37.67
CA VAL A 171 30.74 -3.26 37.73
C VAL A 171 29.66 -4.32 38.01
N PRO A 172 28.59 -4.02 38.79
CA PRO A 172 27.52 -4.99 39.07
C PRO A 172 26.61 -5.22 37.85
N VAL A 173 27.18 -5.81 36.81
CA VAL A 173 26.59 -6.03 35.49
C VAL A 173 26.40 -7.53 35.22
N ASP A 174 25.29 -7.90 34.60
CA ASP A 174 24.99 -9.28 34.24
C ASP A 174 25.74 -9.73 32.98
N GLN A 175 25.95 -11.04 32.84
CA GLN A 175 26.71 -11.59 31.72
C GLN A 175 26.08 -11.30 30.36
N ASP A 176 24.74 -11.17 30.27
CA ASP A 176 24.04 -10.79 29.04
C ASP A 176 24.47 -9.39 28.55
N THR A 177 24.54 -8.41 29.46
CA THR A 177 24.98 -7.06 29.13
C THR A 177 26.46 -7.05 28.70
N ILE A 178 27.32 -7.83 29.36
CA ILE A 178 28.73 -7.98 28.95
C ILE A 178 28.81 -8.56 27.54
N ASN A 179 28.04 -9.60 27.26
CA ASN A 179 28.04 -10.25 25.95
C ASN A 179 27.52 -9.30 24.86
N LYS A 180 26.47 -8.51 25.14
CA LYS A 180 25.95 -7.50 24.20
C LYS A 180 27.00 -6.43 23.87
N LEU A 181 27.71 -5.92 24.88
CA LEU A 181 28.78 -4.93 24.65
C LEU A 181 29.91 -5.52 23.80
N LEU A 182 30.31 -6.76 24.05
CA LEU A 182 31.30 -7.45 23.23
C LEU A 182 30.80 -7.75 21.81
N PHE A 183 29.53 -8.09 21.66
CA PHE A 183 28.92 -8.35 20.36
C PHE A 183 28.88 -7.09 19.50
N HIS A 184 28.62 -5.93 20.10
CA HIS A 184 28.68 -4.63 19.46
C HIS A 184 30.10 -4.06 19.34
N GLU A 185 31.13 -4.84 19.65
CA GLU A 185 32.55 -4.48 19.49
C GLU A 185 32.97 -3.23 20.26
N PHE A 186 32.32 -2.96 21.40
CA PHE A 186 32.78 -1.91 22.30
C PHE A 186 34.18 -2.24 22.82
N THR A 187 35.05 -1.24 22.86
CA THR A 187 36.33 -1.29 23.54
C THR A 187 36.21 -0.56 24.89
N LEU A 188 37.12 -0.86 25.81
CA LEU A 188 37.15 -0.18 27.10
C LEU A 188 37.37 1.33 26.93
N ASP A 189 38.26 1.71 26.00
CA ASP A 189 38.55 3.11 25.71
C ASP A 189 37.34 3.86 25.16
N CYS A 190 36.61 3.28 24.20
CA CYS A 190 35.40 3.92 23.66
C CYS A 190 34.38 4.19 24.76
N LEU A 191 34.11 3.20 25.63
CA LEU A 191 33.16 3.35 26.74
C LEU A 191 33.57 4.43 27.73
N LEU A 192 34.87 4.51 28.05
CA LEU A 192 35.36 5.44 29.05
C LEU A 192 35.60 6.85 28.51
N LEU A 193 35.89 7.03 27.21
CA LEU A 193 36.28 8.32 26.63
C LEU A 193 35.22 8.95 25.72
N ILE A 194 34.55 8.16 24.89
CA ILE A 194 33.78 8.67 23.74
C ILE A 194 32.28 8.41 23.90
N ASP A 195 31.89 7.24 24.42
CA ASP A 195 30.51 6.79 24.31
C ASP A 195 29.53 7.67 25.08
N SER A 196 28.35 7.84 24.48
CA SER A 196 27.20 8.50 25.06
C SER A 196 26.25 7.49 25.69
N ARG A 197 25.32 8.00 26.50
CA ARG A 197 24.26 7.18 27.07
C ARG A 197 23.38 6.54 25.99
N ASP A 198 23.23 7.22 24.86
CA ASP A 198 22.39 6.80 23.75
C ASP A 198 23.00 5.61 23.02
N ASP A 199 24.32 5.60 22.83
CA ASP A 199 25.05 4.47 22.22
C ASP A 199 24.80 3.17 22.99
N LEU A 200 24.83 3.28 24.32
CA LEU A 200 24.57 2.17 25.22
C LEU A 200 23.09 1.72 25.20
N MET A 201 22.14 2.62 24.89
CA MET A 201 20.73 2.27 24.68
C MET A 201 20.52 1.50 23.39
N TYR A 202 21.19 1.90 22.29
CA TYR A 202 21.09 1.21 21.01
C TYR A 202 21.63 -0.22 21.04
N CYS A 203 22.46 -0.56 22.03
CA CYS A 203 22.92 -1.92 22.30
C CYS A 203 21.84 -2.88 22.82
N GLY A 204 20.62 -2.40 23.08
CA GLY A 204 19.54 -3.23 23.64
C GLY A 204 19.84 -3.71 25.07
N ILE A 205 20.59 -2.91 25.83
CA ILE A 205 20.87 -3.17 27.25
C ILE A 205 19.63 -2.81 28.06
N ARG A 206 19.29 -3.66 29.04
CA ARG A 206 18.16 -3.40 29.93
C ARG A 206 18.37 -2.09 30.69
N GLY A 207 17.34 -1.26 30.80
CA GLY A 207 17.46 0.09 31.38
C GLY A 207 18.12 0.15 32.77
N GLY A 208 17.88 -0.84 33.63
CA GLY A 208 18.57 -0.93 34.93
C GLY A 208 20.07 -1.21 34.81
N MET A 209 20.47 -2.06 33.86
CA MET A 209 21.88 -2.39 33.60
C MET A 209 22.61 -1.23 32.93
N LEU A 210 21.94 -0.59 31.97
CA LEU A 210 22.36 0.66 31.33
C LEU A 210 22.71 1.72 32.37
N CYS A 211 21.83 1.94 33.35
CA CYS A 211 22.08 2.92 34.41
C CYS A 211 23.33 2.59 35.24
N ARG A 212 23.55 1.31 35.58
CA ARG A 212 24.73 0.88 36.34
C ARG A 212 26.03 1.08 35.57
N VAL A 213 26.04 0.67 34.30
CA VAL A 213 27.19 0.87 33.40
C VAL A 213 27.47 2.37 33.23
N TRP A 214 26.45 3.18 32.93
CA TRP A 214 26.59 4.63 32.78
C TRP A 214 27.08 5.32 34.06
N THR A 215 26.62 4.85 35.23
CA THR A 215 27.11 5.35 36.52
C THR A 215 28.61 5.04 36.71
N ALA A 216 29.04 3.84 36.36
CA ALA A 216 30.46 3.47 36.43
C ALA A 216 31.32 4.27 35.44
N ILE A 217 30.85 4.46 34.20
CA ILE A 217 31.53 5.28 33.18
C ILE A 217 31.69 6.73 33.67
N THR A 218 30.59 7.34 34.13
CA THR A 218 30.61 8.73 34.59
C THR A 218 31.46 8.92 35.85
N ALA A 219 31.46 7.95 36.78
CA ALA A 219 32.36 7.95 37.93
C ALA A 219 33.84 7.88 37.51
N HIS A 220 34.16 7.03 36.53
CA HIS A 220 35.51 6.91 35.99
C HIS A 220 35.98 8.20 35.30
N ARG A 221 35.12 8.80 34.47
CA ARG A 221 35.40 10.09 33.80
C ARG A 221 35.67 11.20 34.81
N LYS A 222 34.87 11.29 35.88
CA LYS A 222 35.07 12.27 36.96
C LYS A 222 36.39 12.06 37.69
N LYS A 223 36.75 10.82 38.00
CA LYS A 223 38.02 10.51 38.68
C LYS A 223 39.23 10.89 37.80
N HIS A 224 39.16 10.62 36.50
CA HIS A 224 40.23 10.97 35.56
C HIS A 224 40.35 12.49 35.32
N LEU A 225 39.25 13.24 35.39
CA LEU A 225 39.31 14.71 35.39
C LEU A 225 39.92 15.27 36.68
N SER A 226 39.48 14.76 37.84
CA SER A 226 39.93 15.24 39.15
C SER A 226 41.43 15.02 39.40
N THR A 227 42.02 13.97 38.82
CA THR A 227 43.48 13.73 38.92
C THR A 227 44.31 14.66 38.06
N HIS A 228 43.71 15.32 37.05
CA HIS A 228 44.42 16.28 36.21
C HIS A 228 44.40 17.70 36.81
N ASP A 229 43.42 18.03 37.66
CA ASP A 229 43.35 19.35 38.30
C ASP A 229 44.35 19.48 39.48
N GLU A 230 44.68 18.40 40.20
CA GLU A 230 45.62 18.46 41.33
C GLU A 230 47.11 18.56 40.92
N ASP A 231 47.47 18.12 39.72
CA ASP A 231 48.84 18.26 39.21
C ASP A 231 49.14 19.69 38.69
N SER A 232 48.13 20.57 38.60
CA SER A 232 48.30 21.96 38.13
C SER A 232 48.56 22.98 39.25
N GLU A 233 48.38 22.62 40.53
CA GLU A 233 48.56 23.55 41.65
C GLU A 233 49.93 23.44 42.36
N ASP A 234 50.78 22.46 42.03
CA ASP A 234 52.09 22.26 42.70
C ASP A 234 53.31 22.78 41.90
N SER A 235 53.10 23.77 41.02
CA SER A 235 54.19 24.46 40.28
C SER A 235 54.34 25.95 40.63
N THR A 236 53.75 26.40 41.74
CA THR A 236 53.97 27.77 42.25
C THR A 236 54.19 27.78 43.76
N LEU A 237 55.35 27.31 44.21
CA LEU A 237 56.01 27.80 45.43
C LEU A 237 57.53 27.79 45.26
#